data_AF-A0AA36IS48-F1
#
_entry.id   AF-A0AA36IS48-F1
#
_cell.length_a   1.000
_cell.length_b   1.000
_cell.length_c   1.000
_cell.angle_alpha   90.00
_cell.angle_beta   90.00
_cell.angle_gamma   90.00
#
_symmetry.space_group_name_H-M   'P 1'
#
loop_
_entity.id
_entity.type
_entity.pdbx_description
1 polymer ?
#
loop_
_entity_poly.entity_id
_entity_poly.type
_entity_poly.pdbx_seq_one_letter_code
_entity_poly.pdbx_strand_id
1 'polypeptide(L)'
;MGLPYWLVPCLALRFASGFAVVGYVPDYRWPGLDWHKAVDLTTHLVLFSLEPTLEGLQNTDGLRSLLKSGPKAMEAAKSPPKLLVSVGGAGRSKDFAAVAASKKHRKRV
;
A
#
# COMPACT_ATOMS: atom_id res chain seq x y z
N MET A 1 -3.59 32.52 -50.12
CA MET A 1 -2.47 31.63 -49.77
C MET A 1 -2.73 31.11 -48.36
N GLY A 2 -3.17 29.85 -48.23
CA GLY A 2 -3.58 29.27 -46.95
C GLY A 2 -2.40 28.62 -46.22
N LEU A 3 -2.32 28.83 -44.91
CA LEU A 3 -1.34 28.17 -44.03
C LEU A 3 -1.64 26.66 -43.94
N PRO A 4 -0.61 25.80 -43.98
CA PRO A 4 -0.80 24.35 -43.92
C PRO A 4 -1.20 23.86 -42.51
N TYR A 5 -2.17 22.96 -42.49
CA TYR A 5 -2.91 22.38 -41.36
C TYR A 5 -2.12 21.36 -40.51
N TRP A 6 -0.79 21.38 -40.56
CA TRP A 6 0.06 20.33 -39.94
C TRP A 6 0.81 20.78 -38.67
N LEU A 7 0.59 22.01 -38.21
CA LEU A 7 0.96 22.39 -36.84
C LEU A 7 -0.16 22.00 -35.88
N VAL A 8 -0.43 20.70 -35.78
CA VAL A 8 -0.91 20.17 -34.50
C VAL A 8 0.34 20.20 -33.64
N PRO A 9 0.49 21.10 -32.65
CA PRO A 9 1.47 20.83 -31.61
C PRO A 9 1.01 19.48 -31.06
N CYS A 10 1.79 18.43 -31.32
CA CYS A 10 1.70 17.20 -30.57
C CYS A 10 1.90 17.65 -29.13
N LEU A 11 0.78 17.96 -28.47
CA LEU A 11 0.69 18.08 -27.04
C LEU A 11 1.13 16.69 -26.62
N ALA A 12 2.42 16.57 -26.31
CA ALA A 12 2.97 15.42 -25.67
C ALA A 12 2.18 15.35 -24.38
N LEU A 13 1.09 14.58 -24.42
CA LEU A 13 0.41 14.07 -23.26
C LEU A 13 1.50 13.32 -22.55
N ARG A 14 2.18 14.02 -21.64
CA ARG A 14 2.98 13.39 -20.62
C ARG A 14 1.98 12.49 -19.91
N PHE A 15 1.97 11.20 -20.24
CA PHE A 15 1.52 10.17 -19.33
C PHE A 15 2.50 10.16 -18.15
N ALA A 16 2.55 11.27 -17.41
CA ALA A 16 3.24 11.39 -16.15
C ALA A 16 2.26 10.91 -15.07
N SER A 17 1.90 9.63 -15.14
CA SER A 17 1.43 8.90 -13.98
C SER A 17 2.15 7.56 -14.04
N GLY A 18 3.20 7.42 -13.22
CA GLY A 18 4.01 6.20 -13.17
C GLY A 18 3.12 4.97 -12.99
N PHE A 19 3.35 3.96 -13.82
CA PHE A 19 2.62 2.69 -13.75
C PHE A 19 2.84 2.04 -12.38
N ALA A 20 1.76 1.74 -11.67
CA ALA A 20 1.85 1.17 -10.33
C ALA A 20 1.82 -0.36 -10.40
N VAL A 21 2.91 -0.99 -9.95
CA VAL A 21 2.96 -2.41 -9.60
C VAL A 21 2.77 -2.53 -8.09
N VAL A 22 1.68 -3.15 -7.65
CA VAL A 22 1.29 -3.26 -6.24
C VAL A 22 1.38 -4.71 -5.78
N GLY A 23 2.30 -5.00 -4.86
CA GLY A 23 2.40 -6.32 -4.23
C GLY A 23 1.58 -6.38 -2.94
N TYR A 24 0.71 -7.37 -2.81
CA TYR A 24 -0.04 -7.62 -1.57
C TYR A 24 0.61 -8.76 -0.79
N VAL A 25 0.93 -8.53 0.48
CA VAL A 25 1.72 -9.45 1.31
C VAL A 25 0.92 -9.87 2.56
N PRO A 26 0.38 -11.11 2.56
CA PRO A 26 -0.20 -11.72 3.75
C PRO A 26 0.81 -11.86 4.88
N ASP A 27 0.38 -11.70 6.13
CA ASP A 27 1.23 -11.80 7.32
C ASP A 27 1.94 -13.15 7.49
N TYR A 28 1.24 -14.24 7.20
CA TYR A 28 1.83 -15.59 7.20
C TYR A 28 2.92 -15.80 6.13
N ARG A 29 3.11 -14.86 5.19
CA ARG A 29 4.20 -14.89 4.20
C ARG A 29 5.41 -14.05 4.60
N TRP A 30 5.31 -13.17 5.61
CA TRP A 30 6.41 -12.27 5.98
C TRP A 30 7.74 -12.98 6.27
N PRO A 31 7.80 -14.08 7.04
CA PRO A 31 9.08 -14.70 7.40
C PRO A 31 9.81 -15.34 6.22
N GLY A 32 9.10 -15.73 5.16
CA GLY A 32 9.65 -16.39 3.99
C GLY A 32 9.68 -15.52 2.73
N LEU A 33 9.34 -14.24 2.83
CA LEU A 33 9.33 -13.34 1.68
C LEU A 33 10.77 -12.95 1.31
N ASP A 34 11.09 -13.06 0.03
CA ASP A 34 12.28 -12.44 -0.55
C ASP A 34 12.05 -10.92 -0.66
N TRP A 35 12.40 -10.19 0.41
CA TRP A 35 12.15 -8.76 0.51
C TRP A 35 12.91 -7.94 -0.54
N HIS A 36 14.09 -8.39 -0.98
CA HIS A 36 14.83 -7.71 -2.04
C HIS A 36 14.09 -7.77 -3.36
N LYS A 37 13.66 -8.97 -3.80
CA LYS A 37 12.85 -9.10 -5.01
C LYS A 37 11.53 -8.35 -4.91
N ALA A 38 10.85 -8.41 -3.77
CA ALA A 38 9.59 -7.70 -3.57
C ALA A 38 9.77 -6.19 -3.72
N VAL A 39 10.86 -5.64 -3.19
CA VAL A 39 11.20 -4.23 -3.28
C VAL A 39 11.60 -3.81 -4.70
N ASP A 40 12.43 -4.61 -5.38
CA ASP A 40 12.92 -4.29 -6.72
C ASP A 40 11.85 -4.37 -7.80
N LEU A 41 10.85 -5.23 -7.62
CA LEU A 41 9.82 -5.51 -8.63
C LEU A 41 8.50 -4.78 -8.39
N THR A 42 8.36 -4.01 -7.30
CA THR A 42 7.11 -3.32 -6.98
C THR A 42 7.31 -1.82 -6.80
N THR A 43 6.24 -1.08 -7.03
CA THR A 43 6.15 0.36 -6.73
C THR A 43 5.44 0.62 -5.41
N HIS A 44 4.62 -0.33 -4.96
CA HIS A 44 3.88 -0.28 -3.71
C HIS A 44 3.82 -1.69 -3.11
N LEU A 45 3.96 -1.77 -1.79
CA LEU A 45 3.74 -2.99 -1.01
C LEU A 45 2.60 -2.76 -0.02
N VAL A 46 1.59 -3.61 -0.05
CA VAL A 46 0.45 -3.59 0.88
C VAL A 46 0.63 -4.74 1.87
N LEU A 47 0.82 -4.40 3.13
CA LEU A 47 0.94 -5.35 4.23
C LEU A 47 -0.45 -5.70 4.78
N PHE A 48 -0.73 -6.99 4.90
CA PHE A 48 -1.93 -7.51 5.55
C PHE A 48 -1.67 -7.85 7.02
N SER A 49 -2.49 -7.46 7.99
CA SER A 49 -3.41 -6.32 8.04
C SER A 49 -3.68 -5.98 9.51
N LEU A 50 -4.22 -4.79 9.74
CA LEU A 50 -4.78 -4.41 11.03
C LEU A 50 -6.27 -4.77 11.06
N GLU A 51 -6.77 -5.18 12.22
CA GLU A 51 -8.20 -5.46 12.43
C GLU A 51 -8.85 -4.25 13.13
N PRO A 52 -9.86 -3.58 12.53
CA PRO A 52 -10.63 -2.57 13.23
C PRO A 52 -11.59 -3.23 14.22
N THR A 53 -11.46 -2.89 15.50
CA THR A 53 -12.39 -3.27 16.58
C THR A 53 -12.99 -2.03 17.23
N LEU A 54 -13.96 -2.24 18.13
CA LEU A 54 -14.57 -1.15 18.91
C LEU A 54 -13.58 -0.49 19.89
N GLU A 55 -12.49 -1.19 20.25
CA GLU A 55 -11.39 -0.61 21.04
C GLU A 55 -10.36 0.15 20.19
N GLY A 56 -10.26 -0.10 18.89
CA GLY A 56 -9.30 0.52 17.98
C GLY A 56 -8.70 -0.49 16.99
N LEU A 57 -7.53 -0.18 16.42
CA LEU A 57 -6.81 -1.10 15.53
C LEU A 57 -6.05 -2.17 16.33
N GLN A 58 -6.31 -3.43 16.02
CA GLN A 58 -5.64 -4.60 16.59
C GLN A 58 -4.62 -5.20 15.61
N ASN A 59 -3.88 -6.22 16.07
CA ASN A 59 -2.79 -6.89 15.34
C ASN A 59 -1.59 -5.96 15.03
N THR A 60 -1.35 -4.99 15.90
CA THR A 60 -0.26 -4.02 15.74
C THR A 60 1.12 -4.62 16.02
N ASP A 61 1.21 -5.66 16.84
CA ASP A 61 2.48 -6.27 17.23
C ASP A 61 3.14 -7.07 16.10
N GLY A 62 2.35 -7.76 15.29
CA GLY A 62 2.84 -8.42 14.07
C GLY A 62 3.46 -7.41 13.12
N LEU A 63 2.75 -6.30 12.87
CA LEU A 63 3.25 -5.20 12.03
C LEU A 63 4.51 -4.57 12.62
N ARG A 64 4.55 -4.30 13.94
CA ARG A 64 5.76 -3.78 14.61
C ARG A 64 6.95 -4.72 14.48
N SER A 65 6.74 -6.02 14.62
CA SER A 65 7.78 -7.05 14.47
C SER A 65 8.33 -7.06 13.05
N LEU A 66 7.43 -6.99 12.05
CA LEU A 66 7.84 -6.86 10.65
C LEU A 66 8.60 -5.56 10.40
N LEU A 67 8.11 -4.41 10.89
CA LEU A 67 8.78 -3.12 10.73
C LEU A 67 10.13 -3.04 11.46
N LYS A 68 10.45 -3.97 12.36
CA LYS A 68 11.81 -4.08 12.95
C LYS A 68 12.77 -4.89 12.06
N SER A 69 12.24 -5.79 11.21
CA SER A 69 13.04 -6.77 10.46
C SER A 69 13.07 -6.54 8.94
N GLY A 70 11.94 -6.10 8.36
CA GLY A 70 11.75 -5.80 6.94
C GLY A 70 12.37 -4.50 6.38
N PRO A 71 12.69 -3.44 7.15
CA PRO A 71 13.21 -2.18 6.59
C PRO A 71 14.55 -2.32 5.86
N LYS A 72 15.37 -3.31 6.19
CA LYS A 72 16.73 -3.40 5.62
C LYS A 72 16.74 -3.47 4.10
N ALA A 73 15.79 -4.18 3.49
CA ALA A 73 15.67 -4.24 2.03
C ALA A 73 15.10 -2.94 1.45
N MET A 74 14.18 -2.28 2.17
CA MET A 74 13.61 -0.98 1.78
C MET A 74 14.65 0.14 1.84
N GLU A 75 15.47 0.16 2.91
CA GLU A 75 16.53 1.15 3.15
C GLU A 75 17.66 1.04 2.13
N ALA A 76 17.97 -0.17 1.67
CA ALA A 76 19.02 -0.43 0.68
C ALA A 76 18.59 -0.11 -0.76
N ALA A 77 17.29 0.06 -1.03
CA ALA A 77 16.78 0.26 -2.38
C ALA A 77 16.99 1.69 -2.87
N LYS A 78 17.44 1.83 -4.12
CA LYS A 78 17.59 3.13 -4.78
C LYS A 78 16.26 3.87 -4.94
N SER A 79 15.15 3.14 -5.05
CA SER A 79 13.80 3.68 -5.19
C SER A 79 12.83 2.74 -4.47
N PRO A 80 12.72 2.83 -3.13
CA PRO A 80 11.89 1.93 -2.35
C PRO A 80 10.40 2.08 -2.74
N PRO A 81 9.63 0.99 -2.76
CA PRO A 81 8.20 1.07 -2.97
C PRO A 81 7.53 1.84 -1.83
N LYS A 82 6.35 2.38 -2.11
CA LYS A 82 5.52 2.93 -1.03
C LYS A 82 4.94 1.80 -0.20
N LEU A 83 5.10 1.87 1.12
CA LEU A 83 4.53 0.90 2.04
C LEU A 83 3.13 1.33 2.47
N LEU A 84 2.16 0.44 2.33
CA LEU A 84 0.79 0.61 2.82
C LEU A 84 0.45 -0.53 3.78
N VAL A 85 -0.48 -0.26 4.68
CA VAL A 85 -1.07 -1.26 5.56
C VAL A 85 -2.55 -1.35 5.24
N SER A 86 -3.04 -2.56 5.01
CA SER A 86 -4.47 -2.80 4.83
C SER A 86 -5.17 -2.91 6.18
N VAL A 87 -6.41 -2.43 6.25
CA VAL A 87 -7.29 -2.54 7.42
C VAL A 87 -8.46 -3.44 7.05
N GLY A 88 -8.68 -4.50 7.83
CA GLY A 88 -9.69 -5.51 7.58
C GLY A 88 -9.16 -6.76 6.89
N GLY A 89 -10.01 -7.37 6.07
CA GLY A 89 -9.78 -8.64 5.39
C GLY A 89 -10.87 -9.65 5.68
N ALA A 90 -10.90 -10.75 4.93
CA ALA A 90 -11.96 -11.77 5.07
C ALA A 90 -12.12 -12.27 6.53
N GLY A 91 -11.02 -12.38 7.29
CA GLY A 91 -11.04 -12.78 8.71
C GLY A 91 -10.92 -11.66 9.74
N ARG A 92 -10.87 -10.39 9.31
CA ARG A 92 -10.54 -9.23 10.18
C ARG A 92 -11.49 -8.06 9.99
N SER A 93 -12.69 -8.30 9.47
CA SER A 93 -13.68 -7.25 9.19
C SER A 93 -14.97 -7.37 10.03
N LYS A 94 -14.98 -8.18 11.10
CA LYS A 94 -16.19 -8.48 11.90
C LYS A 94 -16.86 -7.22 12.45
N ASP A 95 -16.08 -6.26 12.97
CA ASP A 95 -16.58 -5.04 13.60
C ASP A 95 -16.58 -3.85 12.64
N PHE A 96 -16.20 -4.04 11.37
CA PHE A 96 -15.98 -2.94 10.43
C PHE A 96 -17.23 -2.05 10.29
N ALA A 97 -18.41 -2.65 10.16
CA ALA A 97 -19.67 -1.92 10.06
C ALA A 97 -19.97 -1.11 11.35
N ALA A 98 -19.76 -1.70 12.53
CA ALA A 98 -20.01 -1.05 13.81
C ALA A 98 -19.02 0.10 14.10
N VAL A 99 -17.76 -0.07 13.71
CA VAL A 99 -16.73 0.98 13.75
C VAL A 99 -17.11 2.12 12.81
N ALA A 100 -17.47 1.81 11.56
CA ALA A 100 -17.82 2.79 10.55
C ALA A 100 -19.08 3.59 10.91
N ALA A 101 -20.08 2.99 11.57
CA ALA A 101 -21.32 3.64 11.95
C ALA A 101 -21.14 4.73 13.03
N SER A 102 -20.15 4.59 13.91
CA SER A 102 -19.98 5.46 15.08
C SER A 102 -18.88 6.50 14.91
N LYS A 103 -19.20 7.80 15.04
CA LYS A 103 -18.19 8.89 15.04
C LYS A 103 -17.14 8.69 16.12
N LYS A 104 -17.52 8.14 17.28
CA LYS A 104 -16.60 7.83 18.38
C LYS A 104 -15.61 6.74 17.98
N HIS A 105 -16.09 5.67 17.35
CA HIS A 105 -15.22 4.55 16.95
C HIS A 105 -14.37 4.88 15.72
N ARG A 106 -14.89 5.61 14.72
CA ARG A 106 -14.09 6.11 13.58
C ARG A 106 -12.89 6.96 13.98
N LYS A 107 -12.94 7.66 15.11
CA LYS A 107 -11.81 8.47 15.61
C LYS A 107 -10.72 7.65 16.32
N ARG A 108 -11.00 6.38 16.64
CA ARG A 108 -10.07 5.49 17.36
C ARG A 108 -9.29 4.57 16.43
N VAL A 109 -9.66 4.53 15.16
CA VAL A 109 -8.97 3.82 14.09
C VAL A 109 -8.18 4.78 13.22
#